data_AF-A0A6L5XNB0-F1
#
_entry.id   AF-A0A6L5XNB0-F1
#
_cell.length_a   1.000
_cell.length_b   1.000
_cell.length_c   1.000
_cell.angle_alpha   90.00
_cell.angle_beta   90.00
_cell.angle_gamma   90.00
#
_symmetry.space_group_name_H-M   'P 1'
#
loop_
_entity.id
_entity.type
_entity.pdbx_description
1 polymer ?
#
loop_
_entity_poly.entity_id
_entity_poly.type
_entity_poly.pdbx_seq_one_letter_code
_entity_poly.pdbx_strand_id
1 'polypeptide(L)'
;MAEQHDEPAVYKQLSTEMRQGLKDIYQQISTASSDQVTPVPDTDALFHEASDQLGEVLKATETATMSIMEIVEKHLDLQAESAELLAAVREGAATESQKLRLSEINNQLGDDLTSLLTTLSFQDITGQRIKRVVAALNKIESSVVELYVSSGLIMEGAEKDPAKDAQALQDEARKAVEDFRQNRKVSSELKGPGKDGVSQGAIDDMLAQLGM
;
A
#
# COMPACT_ATOMS: atom_id res chain seq x y z
N MET A 1 11.65 -29.91 6.02
CA MET A 1 10.61 -29.52 5.05
C MET A 1 10.18 -28.13 5.46
N ALA A 2 10.72 -27.11 4.81
CA ALA A 2 10.35 -25.73 5.04
C ALA A 2 9.56 -25.29 3.81
N GLU A 3 8.27 -25.01 3.99
CA GLU A 3 7.42 -24.39 2.99
C GLU A 3 7.94 -22.97 2.75
N GLN A 4 8.70 -22.79 1.68
CA GLN A 4 9.04 -21.47 1.15
C GLN A 4 7.74 -20.86 0.63
N HIS A 5 7.19 -19.94 1.40
CA HIS A 5 5.96 -19.24 1.05
C HIS A 5 6.13 -18.47 -0.27
N ASP A 6 5.26 -18.79 -1.22
CA ASP A 6 5.15 -18.24 -2.57
C ASP A 6 4.60 -16.79 -2.58
N GLU A 7 4.91 -15.99 -1.55
CA GLU A 7 4.45 -14.60 -1.41
C GLU A 7 4.72 -13.74 -2.67
N PRO A 8 5.91 -13.74 -3.30
CA PRO A 8 6.13 -12.97 -4.53
C PRO A 8 5.28 -13.46 -5.71
N ALA A 9 4.81 -14.72 -5.72
CA ALA A 9 3.92 -15.25 -6.76
C ALA A 9 2.49 -14.74 -6.56
N VAL A 10 2.00 -14.73 -5.32
CA VAL A 10 0.66 -14.22 -4.98
C VAL A 10 0.53 -12.73 -5.31
N TYR A 11 1.53 -11.90 -4.99
CA TYR A 11 1.48 -10.47 -5.34
C TYR A 11 1.58 -10.22 -6.84
N LYS A 12 2.40 -10.99 -7.55
CA LYS A 12 2.46 -10.93 -9.01
C LYS A 12 1.12 -11.33 -9.62
N GLN A 13 0.50 -12.40 -9.13
CA GLN A 13 -0.80 -12.88 -9.59
C GLN A 13 -1.88 -11.83 -9.32
N LEU A 14 -1.97 -11.27 -8.11
CA LEU A 14 -2.92 -10.22 -7.77
C LEU A 14 -2.72 -8.96 -8.64
N SER A 15 -1.47 -8.55 -8.87
CA SER A 15 -1.16 -7.41 -9.76
C SER A 15 -1.54 -7.68 -11.22
N THR A 16 -1.52 -8.95 -11.64
CA THR A 16 -1.88 -9.38 -12.99
C THR A 16 -3.39 -9.42 -13.14
N GLU A 17 -4.10 -9.96 -12.15
CA GLU A 17 -5.57 -9.99 -12.11
C GLU A 17 -6.15 -8.57 -12.04
N MET A 18 -5.60 -7.67 -11.22
CA MET A 18 -6.03 -6.28 -11.17
C MET A 18 -5.79 -5.54 -12.50
N ARG A 19 -4.61 -5.72 -13.12
CA ARG A 19 -4.31 -5.13 -14.44
C ARG A 19 -5.25 -5.66 -15.52
N GLN A 20 -5.52 -6.97 -15.50
CA GLN A 20 -6.44 -7.59 -16.46
C GLN A 20 -7.86 -7.07 -16.25
N GLY A 21 -8.35 -6.99 -15.00
CA GLY A 21 -9.68 -6.45 -14.70
C GLY A 21 -9.84 -4.99 -15.15
N LEU A 22 -8.83 -4.15 -14.96
CA LEU A 22 -8.83 -2.77 -15.48
C LEU A 22 -8.81 -2.69 -17.00
N LYS A 23 -8.03 -3.54 -17.64
CA LYS A 23 -7.98 -3.64 -19.09
C LYS A 23 -9.31 -4.12 -19.66
N ASP A 24 -9.97 -5.06 -18.99
CA ASP A 24 -11.28 -5.59 -19.36
C ASP A 24 -12.36 -4.51 -19.20
N ILE A 25 -12.36 -3.78 -18.08
CA ILE A 25 -13.23 -2.62 -17.87
C ILE A 25 -12.99 -1.57 -18.97
N TYR A 26 -11.73 -1.26 -19.27
CA TYR A 26 -11.37 -0.31 -20.33
C TYR A 26 -11.87 -0.79 -21.70
N GLN A 27 -11.69 -2.07 -22.04
CA GLN A 27 -12.13 -2.62 -23.32
C GLN A 27 -13.65 -2.66 -23.44
N GLN A 28 -14.38 -3.03 -22.39
CA GLN A 28 -15.84 -3.00 -22.37
C GLN A 28 -16.37 -1.58 -22.52
N ILE A 29 -15.71 -0.62 -21.88
CA ILE A 29 -16.06 0.80 -21.97
C ILE A 29 -15.71 1.39 -23.35
N SER A 30 -14.55 1.06 -23.92
CA SER A 30 -14.15 1.55 -25.25
C SER A 30 -14.94 0.92 -26.39
N THR A 31 -15.49 -0.28 -26.20
CA THR A 31 -16.40 -0.89 -27.18
C THR A 31 -17.81 -0.29 -27.10
N ALA A 32 -18.21 0.24 -25.93
CA ALA A 32 -19.45 1.00 -25.76
C ALA A 32 -19.33 2.45 -26.29
N SER A 33 -18.18 3.10 -26.13
CA SER A 33 -17.90 4.45 -26.65
C SER A 33 -17.19 4.36 -28.00
N SER A 34 -17.93 4.44 -29.12
CA SER A 34 -17.35 4.46 -30.47
C SER A 34 -16.22 5.49 -30.58
N ASP A 35 -15.03 4.99 -30.94
CA ASP A 35 -13.82 5.70 -31.36
C ASP A 35 -13.60 7.08 -30.70
N GLN A 36 -13.05 7.06 -29.48
CA GLN A 36 -12.02 7.98 -28.95
C GLN A 36 -12.07 7.98 -27.42
N VAL A 37 -11.68 6.86 -26.80
CA VAL A 37 -11.23 6.90 -25.41
C VAL A 37 -9.74 7.17 -25.47
N THR A 38 -9.32 8.38 -25.10
CA THR A 38 -7.91 8.67 -24.87
C THR A 38 -7.37 7.62 -23.92
N PRO A 39 -6.29 6.90 -24.26
CA PRO A 39 -5.66 6.03 -23.29
C PRO A 39 -5.29 6.92 -22.10
N VAL A 40 -5.52 6.45 -20.87
CA VAL A 40 -4.98 7.09 -19.67
C VAL A 40 -3.66 6.38 -19.39
N PRO A 41 -2.53 6.75 -20.05
CA PRO A 41 -1.23 6.13 -19.83
C PRO A 41 -0.73 6.31 -18.38
N ASP A 42 -1.39 7.15 -17.60
CA ASP A 42 -1.02 7.48 -16.22
C ASP A 42 -1.46 6.39 -15.21
N THR A 43 -2.56 5.66 -15.46
CA THR A 43 -3.08 4.68 -14.50
C THR A 43 -2.21 3.43 -14.41
N ASP A 44 -1.77 2.89 -15.55
CA ASP A 44 -0.86 1.73 -15.60
C ASP A 44 0.50 2.04 -14.94
N ALA A 45 1.01 3.26 -15.14
CA ALA A 45 2.24 3.71 -14.50
C ALA A 45 2.10 3.79 -12.97
N LEU A 46 0.98 4.32 -12.47
CA LEU A 46 0.67 4.37 -11.04
C LEU A 46 0.55 2.99 -10.41
N PHE A 47 0.01 2.01 -11.14
CA PHE A 47 -0.05 0.61 -10.69
C PHE A 47 1.32 -0.02 -10.56
N HIS A 48 2.18 0.20 -11.56
CA HIS A 48 3.53 -0.32 -11.53
C HIS A 48 4.32 0.31 -10.38
N GLU A 49 4.22 1.63 -10.21
CA GLU A 49 4.84 2.35 -9.10
C GLU A 49 4.35 1.82 -7.74
N ALA A 50 3.04 1.69 -7.55
CA ALA A 50 2.47 1.15 -6.33
C ALA A 50 2.98 -0.26 -6.01
N SER A 51 3.06 -1.12 -7.03
CA SER A 51 3.55 -2.50 -6.88
C SER A 51 5.03 -2.53 -6.50
N ASP A 52 5.86 -1.71 -7.14
CA ASP A 52 7.29 -1.61 -6.86
C ASP A 52 7.54 -1.08 -5.45
N GLN A 53 6.78 -0.06 -5.03
CA GLN A 53 6.89 0.49 -3.67
C GLN A 53 6.51 -0.55 -2.61
N LEU A 54 5.48 -1.37 -2.83
CA LEU A 54 5.11 -2.46 -1.92
C LEU A 54 6.18 -3.55 -1.87
N GLY A 55 6.78 -3.90 -3.01
CA GLY A 55 7.90 -4.85 -3.06
C GLY A 55 9.11 -4.38 -2.24
N GLU A 56 9.45 -3.10 -2.35
CA GLU A 56 10.53 -2.49 -1.55
C GLU A 56 10.21 -2.45 -0.05
N VAL A 57 8.95 -2.21 0.32
CA VAL A 57 8.49 -2.29 1.71
C VAL A 57 8.71 -3.69 2.26
N LEU A 58 8.27 -4.72 1.53
CA LEU A 58 8.42 -6.11 1.95
C LEU A 58 9.90 -6.45 2.18
N LYS A 59 10.75 -6.16 1.20
CA LYS A 59 12.19 -6.43 1.29
C LYS A 59 12.85 -5.71 2.47
N ALA A 60 12.50 -4.43 2.69
CA ALA A 60 13.02 -3.67 3.82
C ALA A 60 12.55 -4.26 5.15
N THR A 61 11.29 -4.67 5.26
CA THR A 61 10.74 -5.28 6.47
C THR A 61 11.38 -6.63 6.77
N GLU A 62 11.60 -7.47 5.76
CA GLU A 62 12.25 -8.78 5.90
C GLU A 62 13.71 -8.60 6.36
N THR A 63 14.46 -7.74 5.66
CA THR A 63 15.87 -7.47 5.99
C THR A 63 16.02 -6.97 7.43
N ALA A 64 15.21 -5.98 7.82
CA ALA A 64 15.27 -5.43 9.16
C ALA A 64 14.84 -6.45 10.23
N THR A 65 13.82 -7.25 9.95
CA THR A 65 13.36 -8.31 10.87
C THR A 65 14.45 -9.35 11.09
N MET A 66 15.12 -9.79 10.02
CA MET A 66 16.22 -10.75 10.11
C MET A 66 17.40 -10.19 10.93
N SER A 67 17.80 -8.94 10.67
CA SER A 67 18.85 -8.29 11.48
C SER A 67 18.45 -8.12 12.95
N ILE A 68 17.19 -7.79 13.25
CA ILE A 68 16.70 -7.71 14.63
C ILE A 68 16.76 -9.09 15.30
N MET A 69 16.34 -10.16 14.60
CA MET A 69 16.39 -11.52 15.12
C MET A 69 17.83 -11.94 15.44
N GLU A 70 18.78 -11.69 14.53
CA GLU A 70 20.20 -12.00 14.74
C GLU A 70 20.77 -11.28 15.98
N ILE A 71 20.44 -9.99 16.16
CA ILE A 71 20.86 -9.22 17.34
C ILE A 71 20.25 -9.79 18.62
N VAL A 72 18.96 -10.14 18.60
CA VAL A 72 18.26 -10.68 19.78
C VAL A 72 18.77 -12.07 20.13
N GLU A 73 19.05 -12.94 19.15
CA GLU A 73 19.67 -14.25 19.38
C GLU A 73 21.05 -14.11 20.04
N LYS A 74 21.90 -13.23 19.50
CA LYS A 74 23.20 -12.90 20.10
C LYS A 74 23.04 -12.40 21.55
N HIS A 75 22.05 -11.55 21.81
CA HIS A 75 21.75 -11.07 23.16
C HIS A 75 21.37 -12.18 24.13
N LEU A 76 20.58 -13.16 23.69
CA LEU A 76 20.20 -14.30 24.53
C LEU A 76 21.43 -15.12 24.95
N ASP A 77 22.34 -15.38 24.01
CA ASP A 77 23.59 -16.10 24.29
C ASP A 77 24.49 -15.31 25.26
N LEU A 78 24.69 -14.01 24.99
CA LEU A 78 25.47 -13.12 25.86
C LEU A 78 24.84 -12.98 27.26
N GLN A 79 23.52 -12.97 27.35
CA GLN A 79 22.81 -12.92 28.63
C GLN A 79 23.03 -14.21 29.42
N ALA A 80 22.97 -15.38 28.77
CA ALA A 80 23.25 -16.66 29.42
C ALA A 80 24.69 -16.71 29.95
N GLU A 81 25.67 -16.33 29.13
CA GLU A 81 27.08 -16.22 29.55
C GLU A 81 27.25 -15.26 30.74
N SER A 82 26.63 -14.08 30.67
CA SER A 82 26.65 -13.08 31.74
C SER A 82 26.06 -13.62 33.05
N ALA A 83 25.00 -14.44 32.99
CA ALA A 83 24.39 -15.04 34.17
C ALA A 83 25.34 -16.02 34.89
N GLU A 84 26.07 -16.85 34.14
CA GLU A 84 27.08 -17.76 34.69
C GLU A 84 28.24 -16.99 35.33
N LEU A 85 28.74 -15.96 34.64
CA LEU A 85 29.81 -15.10 35.15
C LEU A 85 29.38 -14.34 36.42
N LEU A 86 28.14 -13.84 36.46
CA LEU A 86 27.57 -13.20 37.65
C LEU A 86 27.45 -14.15 38.85
N ALA A 87 27.14 -15.42 38.63
CA ALA A 87 27.12 -16.42 39.70
C ALA A 87 28.52 -16.60 40.30
N ALA A 88 29.55 -16.76 39.47
CA ALA A 88 30.95 -16.86 39.92
C ALA A 88 31.40 -15.59 40.69
N VAL A 89 30.94 -14.41 40.27
CA VAL A 89 31.22 -13.15 40.98
C VAL A 89 30.57 -13.14 42.36
N ARG A 90 29.31 -13.58 42.47
CA ARG A 90 28.57 -13.64 43.76
C ARG A 90 29.20 -14.62 44.74
N GLU A 91 29.74 -15.73 44.25
CA GLU A 91 30.44 -16.72 45.06
C GLU A 91 31.87 -16.31 45.45
N GLY A 92 32.37 -15.18 44.92
CA GLY A 92 33.74 -14.73 45.12
C GLY A 92 34.79 -15.58 44.40
N ALA A 93 34.36 -16.42 43.45
CA ALA A 93 35.21 -17.34 42.68
C ALA A 93 35.64 -16.77 41.30
N ALA A 94 35.09 -15.62 40.90
CA ALA A 94 35.39 -15.03 39.60
C ALA A 94 36.84 -14.51 39.48
N THR A 95 37.50 -14.94 38.41
CA THR A 95 38.80 -14.44 37.98
C THR A 95 38.71 -13.02 37.40
N GLU A 96 39.83 -12.30 37.35
CA GLU A 96 39.87 -10.97 36.70
C GLU A 96 39.48 -11.04 35.21
N SER A 97 39.85 -12.11 34.51
CA SER A 97 39.43 -12.33 33.12
C SER A 97 37.91 -12.43 32.98
N GLN A 98 37.24 -13.14 33.89
CA GLN A 98 35.78 -13.26 33.91
C GLN A 98 35.09 -11.92 34.20
N LYS A 99 35.66 -11.09 35.08
CA LYS A 99 35.15 -9.73 35.35
C LYS A 99 35.31 -8.81 34.13
N LEU A 100 36.45 -8.89 33.42
CA LEU A 100 36.67 -8.17 32.17
C LEU A 100 35.67 -8.61 31.10
N ARG A 101 35.46 -9.93 30.95
CA ARG A 101 34.48 -10.48 30.01
C ARG A 101 33.06 -9.98 30.31
N LEU A 102 32.68 -9.90 31.58
CA LEU A 102 31.37 -9.34 31.98
C LEU A 102 31.19 -7.88 31.52
N SER A 103 32.23 -7.07 31.64
CA SER A 103 32.25 -5.68 31.17
C SER A 103 32.14 -5.60 29.65
N GLU A 104 32.86 -6.47 28.92
CA GLU A 104 32.76 -6.57 27.46
C GLU A 104 31.36 -6.96 27.01
N ILE A 105 30.74 -7.97 27.64
CA ILE A 105 29.37 -8.36 27.34
C ILE A 105 28.42 -7.18 27.53
N ASN A 106 28.54 -6.45 28.63
CA ASN A 106 27.70 -5.28 28.88
C ASN A 106 27.85 -4.20 27.81
N ASN A 107 29.07 -3.94 27.34
CA ASN A 107 29.31 -2.99 26.25
C ASN A 107 28.71 -3.50 24.93
N GLN A 108 28.91 -4.78 24.61
CA GLN A 108 28.36 -5.40 23.40
C GLN A 108 26.83 -5.31 23.36
N LEU A 109 26.16 -5.62 24.48
CA LEU A 109 24.70 -5.47 24.60
C LEU A 109 24.27 -4.01 24.38
N GLY A 110 25.01 -3.03 24.91
CA GLY A 110 24.70 -1.61 24.70
C GLY A 110 24.86 -1.16 23.25
N ASP A 111 25.93 -1.58 22.59
CA ASP A 111 26.20 -1.28 21.18
C ASP A 111 25.14 -1.92 20.27
N ASP A 112 24.80 -3.17 20.54
CA ASP A 112 23.78 -3.92 19.82
C ASP A 112 22.37 -3.32 20.00
N LEU A 113 22.00 -2.82 21.19
CA LEU A 113 20.75 -2.07 21.39
C LEU A 113 20.70 -0.79 20.54
N THR A 114 21.83 -0.11 20.39
CA THR A 114 21.94 1.07 19.51
C THR A 114 21.77 0.68 18.04
N SER A 115 22.34 -0.45 17.64
CA SER A 115 22.14 -1.04 16.31
C SER A 115 20.68 -1.44 16.06
N LEU A 116 20.01 -2.01 17.06
CA LEU A 116 18.59 -2.39 16.99
C LEU A 116 17.70 -1.16 16.80
N LEU A 117 17.91 -0.10 17.58
CA LEU A 117 17.20 1.18 17.43
C LEU A 117 17.41 1.78 16.02
N THR A 118 18.63 1.70 15.50
CA THR A 118 18.94 2.17 14.15
C THR A 118 18.25 1.31 13.10
N THR A 119 18.24 -0.01 13.28
CA THR A 119 17.58 -0.95 12.37
C THR A 119 16.10 -0.65 12.28
N LEU A 120 15.40 -0.49 13.42
CA LEU A 120 13.97 -0.14 13.50
C LEU A 120 13.58 1.15 12.77
N SER A 121 14.53 2.04 12.46
CA SER A 121 14.24 3.26 11.67
C SER A 121 13.71 2.96 10.26
N PHE A 122 13.87 1.72 9.74
CA PHE A 122 13.26 1.27 8.49
C PHE A 122 11.74 1.54 8.45
N GLN A 123 11.09 1.53 9.61
CA GLN A 123 9.65 1.71 9.74
C GLN A 123 9.17 3.08 9.22
N ASP A 124 9.98 4.15 9.38
CA ASP A 124 9.62 5.47 8.84
C ASP A 124 9.62 5.47 7.31
N ILE A 125 10.68 4.91 6.71
CA ILE A 125 10.82 4.78 5.26
C ILE A 125 9.68 3.92 4.70
N THR A 126 9.40 2.78 5.33
CA THR A 126 8.29 1.90 4.98
C THR A 126 6.95 2.62 5.08
N GLY A 127 6.71 3.38 6.15
CA GLY A 127 5.49 4.17 6.33
C GLY A 127 5.30 5.21 5.22
N GLN A 128 6.38 5.89 4.80
CA GLN A 128 6.33 6.82 3.67
C GLN A 128 6.02 6.14 2.34
N ARG A 129 6.61 4.96 2.08
CA ARG A 129 6.34 4.18 0.87
C ARG A 129 4.88 3.72 0.81
N ILE A 130 4.33 3.21 1.93
CA ILE A 130 2.91 2.84 2.03
C ILE A 130 2.01 4.04 1.74
N LYS A 131 2.33 5.23 2.27
CA LYS A 131 1.56 6.45 1.96
C LYS A 131 1.53 6.77 0.46
N ARG A 132 2.65 6.57 -0.26
CA ARG A 132 2.70 6.76 -1.72
C ARG A 132 1.83 5.75 -2.45
N VAL A 133 1.88 4.48 -2.03
CA VAL A 133 1.02 3.42 -2.57
C VAL A 133 -0.46 3.76 -2.39
N VAL A 134 -0.86 4.17 -1.18
CA VAL A 134 -2.24 4.57 -0.89
C VAL A 134 -2.66 5.75 -1.77
N ALA A 135 -1.79 6.75 -1.95
CA ALA A 135 -2.08 7.88 -2.82
C ALA A 135 -2.25 7.46 -4.30
N ALA A 136 -1.40 6.55 -4.80
CA ALA A 136 -1.51 6.01 -6.15
C ALA A 136 -2.82 5.24 -6.34
N LEU A 137 -3.19 4.37 -5.38
CA LEU A 137 -4.45 3.63 -5.40
C LEU A 137 -5.67 4.55 -5.36
N ASN A 138 -5.65 5.62 -4.56
CA ASN A 138 -6.73 6.61 -4.55
C ASN A 138 -6.88 7.35 -5.90
N LYS A 139 -5.76 7.62 -6.58
CA LYS A 139 -5.76 8.24 -7.91
C LYS A 139 -6.31 7.28 -8.96
N ILE A 140 -5.90 6.02 -8.92
CA ILE A 140 -6.45 4.94 -9.75
C ILE A 140 -7.95 4.81 -9.55
N GLU A 141 -8.40 4.68 -8.30
CA GLU A 141 -9.81 4.54 -7.95
C GLU A 141 -10.62 5.72 -8.52
N SER A 142 -10.12 6.95 -8.35
CA SER A 142 -10.75 8.14 -8.90
C SER A 142 -10.86 8.08 -10.42
N SER A 143 -9.82 7.63 -11.11
CA SER A 143 -9.83 7.48 -12.58
C SER A 143 -10.83 6.41 -13.04
N VAL A 144 -10.95 5.29 -12.32
CA VAL A 144 -11.90 4.21 -12.66
C VAL A 144 -13.33 4.65 -12.44
N VAL A 145 -13.62 5.30 -11.31
CA VAL A 145 -14.94 5.84 -11.00
C VAL A 145 -15.32 6.89 -12.05
N GLU A 146 -14.41 7.80 -12.39
CA GLU A 146 -14.61 8.80 -13.44
C GLU A 146 -14.93 8.16 -14.80
N LEU A 147 -14.15 7.14 -15.19
CA LEU A 147 -14.39 6.40 -16.42
C LEU A 147 -15.77 5.72 -16.40
N TYR A 148 -16.15 5.08 -15.29
CA TYR A 148 -17.44 4.42 -15.14
C TYR A 148 -18.62 5.40 -15.20
N VAL A 149 -18.55 6.50 -14.45
CA VAL A 149 -19.55 7.60 -14.47
C VAL A 149 -19.69 8.15 -15.88
N SER A 150 -18.57 8.55 -16.49
CA SER A 150 -18.59 9.16 -17.83
C SER A 150 -19.20 8.23 -18.88
N SER A 151 -18.89 6.94 -18.79
CA SER A 151 -19.35 5.94 -19.75
C SER A 151 -20.83 5.62 -19.57
N GLY A 152 -21.31 5.51 -18.33
CA GLY A 152 -22.73 5.36 -18.02
C GLY A 152 -23.55 6.53 -18.56
N LEU A 153 -23.08 7.76 -18.34
CA LEU A 153 -23.75 8.97 -18.83
C LEU A 153 -23.76 9.08 -20.36
N ILE A 154 -22.66 8.69 -21.03
CA ILE A 154 -22.59 8.65 -22.50
C ILE A 154 -23.58 7.62 -23.06
N MET A 155 -23.65 6.42 -22.45
CA MET A 155 -24.57 5.36 -22.88
C MET A 155 -26.03 5.78 -22.71
N GLU A 156 -26.37 6.34 -21.54
CA GLU A 156 -27.72 6.84 -21.25
C GLU A 156 -28.13 7.99 -22.19
N GLY A 157 -27.21 8.92 -22.46
CA GLY A 157 -27.45 10.02 -23.39
C GLY A 157 -27.64 9.56 -24.84
N ALA A 158 -26.88 8.56 -25.28
CA ALA A 158 -27.02 7.95 -26.60
C ALA A 158 -28.33 7.16 -26.75
N GLU A 159 -28.81 6.51 -25.69
CA GLU A 159 -30.11 5.82 -25.67
C GLU A 159 -31.29 6.80 -25.69
N LYS A 160 -31.19 7.92 -24.96
CA LYS A 160 -32.26 8.93 -24.87
C LYS A 160 -32.35 9.82 -26.10
N ASP A 161 -31.23 10.12 -26.75
CA ASP A 161 -31.19 10.95 -27.97
C ASP A 161 -30.16 10.41 -28.98
N PRO A 162 -30.56 9.47 -29.87
CA PRO A 162 -29.67 8.88 -30.86
C PRO A 162 -29.13 9.86 -31.92
N ALA A 163 -29.67 11.09 -31.98
CA ALA A 163 -29.24 12.12 -32.92
C ALA A 163 -28.25 13.12 -32.29
N LYS A 164 -28.02 13.06 -30.98
CA LYS A 164 -27.00 13.87 -30.29
C LYS A 164 -25.62 13.48 -30.77
N ASP A 165 -24.79 14.50 -31.00
CA ASP A 165 -23.41 14.31 -31.42
C ASP A 165 -22.55 13.75 -30.27
N ALA A 166 -21.59 12.90 -30.61
CA ALA A 166 -20.71 12.22 -29.66
C ALA A 166 -19.88 13.21 -28.83
N GLN A 167 -19.49 14.35 -29.41
CA GLN A 167 -18.77 15.39 -28.68
C GLN A 167 -19.67 16.07 -27.63
N ALA A 168 -20.94 16.30 -27.93
CA ALA A 168 -21.88 16.90 -26.98
C ALA A 168 -22.15 15.97 -25.78
N LEU A 169 -22.25 14.65 -26.03
CA LEU A 169 -22.39 13.65 -24.98
C LEU A 169 -21.14 13.54 -24.09
N GLN A 170 -19.94 13.63 -24.69
CA GLN A 170 -18.69 13.66 -23.94
C GLN A 170 -18.54 14.92 -23.07
N ASP A 171 -18.94 16.08 -23.58
CA ASP A 171 -18.88 17.35 -22.82
C ASP A 171 -19.87 17.36 -21.65
N GLU A 172 -21.06 16.78 -21.84
CA GLU A 172 -22.07 16.61 -20.78
C GLU A 172 -21.57 15.66 -19.69
N ALA A 173 -21.01 14.50 -20.09
CA ALA A 173 -20.42 13.54 -19.16
C ALA A 173 -19.23 14.13 -18.39
N ARG A 174 -18.37 14.92 -19.04
CA ARG A 174 -17.23 15.60 -18.38
C ARG A 174 -17.69 16.60 -17.33
N LYS A 175 -18.70 17.42 -17.63
CA LYS A 175 -19.26 18.36 -16.65
C LYS A 175 -19.87 17.65 -15.44
N ALA A 176 -20.64 16.59 -15.67
CA ALA A 176 -21.23 15.81 -14.58
C ALA A 176 -20.17 15.13 -13.70
N VAL A 177 -19.07 14.65 -14.30
CA VAL A 177 -17.91 14.13 -13.56
C VAL A 177 -17.20 15.22 -12.75
N GLU A 178 -17.04 16.43 -13.30
CA GLU A 178 -16.46 17.55 -12.56
C GLU A 178 -17.31 17.97 -11.36
N ASP A 179 -18.63 18.03 -11.52
CA ASP A 179 -19.58 18.31 -10.43
C ASP A 179 -19.53 17.21 -9.36
N PHE A 180 -19.45 15.94 -9.78
CA PHE A 180 -19.25 14.80 -8.88
C PHE A 180 -17.94 14.91 -8.08
N ARG A 181 -16.83 15.32 -8.72
CA ARG A 181 -15.54 15.54 -8.05
C ARG A 181 -15.62 16.65 -7.01
N GLN A 182 -16.31 17.75 -7.31
CA GLN A 182 -16.46 18.86 -6.37
C GLN A 182 -17.27 18.43 -5.15
N ASN A 183 -18.38 17.71 -5.34
CA ASN A 183 -19.19 17.17 -4.24
C ASN A 183 -18.40 16.16 -3.38
N ARG A 184 -17.58 15.30 -3.98
CA ARG A 184 -16.72 14.34 -3.24
C ARG A 184 -15.65 15.03 -2.39
N LYS A 185 -15.06 16.13 -2.85
CA LYS A 185 -14.08 16.91 -2.06
C LYS A 185 -14.72 17.59 -0.84
N VAL A 186 -15.95 18.09 -0.97
CA VAL A 186 -16.69 18.73 0.13
C VAL A 186 -17.04 17.72 1.23
N SER A 187 -17.35 16.47 0.88
CA SER A 187 -17.58 15.37 1.84
C SER A 187 -16.30 14.91 2.57
N SER A 188 -15.12 15.14 1.98
CA SER A 188 -13.82 14.71 2.51
C SER A 188 -13.20 15.70 3.52
N GLU A 189 -13.70 16.93 3.64
CA GLU A 189 -13.06 17.95 4.48
C GLU A 189 -13.33 17.81 5.98
N LEU A 190 -14.16 16.88 6.47
CA LEU A 190 -14.47 16.78 7.89
C LEU A 190 -14.66 15.34 8.40
N LYS A 191 -13.55 14.68 8.79
CA LYS A 191 -13.29 14.15 10.15
C LYS A 191 -12.04 13.26 10.14
N GLY A 192 -11.30 13.31 11.26
CA GLY A 192 -10.04 12.59 11.48
C GLY A 192 -10.13 11.06 11.40
N PRO A 193 -9.08 10.33 11.81
CA PRO A 193 -8.77 8.97 11.36
C PRO A 193 -9.87 7.97 11.75
N GLY A 194 -10.82 7.83 10.83
CA GLY A 194 -11.84 6.82 10.80
C GLY A 194 -11.80 6.21 9.41
N LYS A 195 -11.81 4.88 9.39
CA LYS A 195 -12.09 4.03 8.24
C LYS A 195 -13.06 4.73 7.29
N ASP A 196 -12.74 4.74 6.00
CA ASP A 196 -13.66 4.34 4.92
C ASP A 196 -13.06 4.75 3.57
N GLY A 197 -12.69 3.73 2.79
CA GLY A 197 -12.72 3.84 1.33
C GLY A 197 -14.15 4.13 0.86
N VAL A 198 -14.32 4.50 -0.42
CA VAL A 198 -15.57 4.97 -1.06
C VAL A 198 -16.83 4.72 -0.23
N SER A 199 -17.42 5.80 0.32
CA SER A 199 -18.65 5.66 1.11
C SER A 199 -19.72 5.00 0.25
N GLN A 200 -20.16 3.82 0.66
CA GLN A 200 -21.15 3.01 -0.05
C GLN A 200 -22.43 3.80 -0.37
N GLY A 201 -22.80 4.77 0.47
CA GLY A 201 -23.93 5.67 0.19
C GLY A 201 -23.76 6.54 -1.06
N ALA A 202 -22.54 6.94 -1.42
CA ALA A 202 -22.30 7.68 -2.67
C ALA A 202 -22.43 6.78 -3.91
N ILE A 203 -22.21 5.47 -3.75
CA ILE A 203 -22.43 4.47 -4.80
C ILE A 203 -23.93 4.19 -4.91
N ASP A 204 -24.63 4.05 -3.78
CA ASP A 204 -26.08 3.82 -3.74
C ASP A 204 -26.87 5.00 -4.34
N ASP A 205 -26.47 6.24 -4.04
CA ASP A 205 -27.06 7.44 -4.65
C ASP A 205 -26.82 7.52 -6.16
N MET A 206 -25.65 7.02 -6.61
CA MET A 206 -25.30 6.95 -8.03
C MET A 206 -26.10 5.88 -8.78
N LEU A 207 -26.32 4.71 -8.17
CA LEU A 207 -27.16 3.65 -8.73
C LEU A 207 -28.62 4.10 -8.83
N ALA A 208 -29.12 4.77 -7.78
CA ALA A 208 -30.47 5.31 -7.75
C ALA A 208 -30.72 6.38 -8.84
N GLN A 209 -29.71 7.21 -9.16
CA GLN A 209 -29.81 8.21 -10.23
C GLN A 209 -29.77 7.59 -11.65
N LEU A 210 -29.13 6.43 -11.80
CA LEU A 210 -29.08 5.67 -13.06
C LEU A 210 -30.28 4.72 -13.24
N GLY A 211 -31.24 4.72 -12.31
CA GLY A 211 -32.46 3.92 -12.40
C GLY A 211 -32.29 2.44 -12.06
N MET A 212 -31.25 2.07 -11.31
CA MET A 212 -31.05 0.73 -10.73
C MET A 212 -31.27 0.71 -9.22
#